data_AF-A0A6M2CWM4-F1
#
_entry.id   AF-A0A6M2CWM4-F1
#
_cell.length_a   1.000
_cell.length_b   1.000
_cell.length_c   1.000
_cell.angle_alpha   90.00
_cell.angle_beta   90.00
_cell.angle_gamma   90.00
#
_symmetry.space_group_name_H-M   'P 1'
#
loop_
_entity.id
_entity.type
_entity.pdbx_description
1 polymer ?
#
loop_
_entity_poly.entity_id
_entity_poly.type
_entity_poly.pdbx_seq_one_letter_code
_entity_poly.pdbx_strand_id
1 'polypeptide(L)'
;MFVSVYSNVRMHVWHYLMGYFFYFGVQLTILANAPISSGSTLPRFSLTDISAHHVIGTAVFLWAFYVQFDSHIRMASLRKDNKGNVVTLNHTIPQGGMFAYVSCPHYMAELAIYCALSVVVGQPNTTWWLMMAWNWSNQVAVSFFSHNWYRENFPSYPKHRKAIIPFVL
;
A
#
# COMPACT_ATOMS: atom_id res chain seq x y z
N MET A 1 -12.37 -4.18 -1.75
CA MET A 1 -13.11 -5.11 -2.63
C MET A 1 -14.10 -4.41 -3.55
N PHE A 2 -14.84 -3.41 -3.09
CA PHE A 2 -15.92 -2.75 -3.88
C PHE A 2 -15.46 -1.87 -5.06
N VAL A 3 -14.18 -1.52 -5.14
CA VAL A 3 -13.64 -0.67 -6.21
C VAL A 3 -13.00 -1.51 -7.32
N SER A 4 -12.35 -2.62 -6.98
CA SER A 4 -11.54 -3.42 -7.90
C SER A 4 -12.36 -4.19 -8.93
N VAL A 5 -11.92 -4.16 -10.18
CA VAL A 5 -12.47 -5.00 -11.27
C VAL A 5 -11.46 -6.11 -11.54
N TYR A 6 -11.85 -7.37 -11.31
CA TYR A 6 -10.97 -8.51 -11.51
C TYR A 6 -11.00 -9.00 -12.96
N SER A 7 -9.84 -9.37 -13.50
CA SER A 7 -9.72 -10.03 -14.80
C SER A 7 -9.65 -11.55 -14.63
N ASN A 8 -9.66 -12.31 -15.73
CA ASN A 8 -9.54 -13.77 -15.73
C ASN A 8 -8.13 -14.31 -15.35
N VAL A 9 -7.24 -13.44 -14.85
CA VAL A 9 -5.89 -13.83 -14.42
C VAL A 9 -5.98 -14.57 -13.08
N ARG A 10 -5.30 -15.71 -12.96
CA ARG A 10 -5.28 -16.54 -11.75
C ARG A 10 -4.00 -16.29 -10.96
N MET A 11 -4.13 -16.17 -9.64
CA MET A 11 -3.00 -16.09 -8.71
C MET A 11 -2.60 -17.50 -8.25
N HIS A 12 -1.30 -17.76 -8.15
CA HIS A 12 -0.80 -19.02 -7.63
C HIS A 12 -1.20 -19.22 -6.16
N VAL A 13 -1.70 -20.41 -5.79
CA VAL A 13 -2.22 -20.71 -4.44
C VAL A 13 -1.19 -20.42 -3.34
N TRP A 14 0.08 -20.80 -3.53
CA TRP A 14 1.14 -20.49 -2.55
C TRP A 14 1.32 -18.99 -2.31
N HIS A 15 1.22 -18.16 -3.35
CA HIS A 15 1.36 -16.72 -3.21
C HIS A 15 0.16 -16.13 -2.45
N TYR A 16 -1.04 -16.68 -2.68
CA TYR A 16 -2.24 -16.32 -1.95
C TYR A 16 -2.13 -16.68 -0.45
N LEU A 17 -1.71 -17.90 -0.13
CA LEU A 17 -1.50 -18.35 1.25
C LEU A 17 -0.43 -17.53 1.97
N MET A 18 0.69 -17.24 1.31
CA MET A 18 1.75 -16.38 1.85
C MET A 18 1.20 -15.00 2.24
N GLY A 19 0.34 -14.41 1.39
CA GLY A 19 -0.33 -13.15 1.71
C GLY A 19 -1.18 -13.25 2.98
N TYR A 20 -1.97 -14.31 3.12
CA TYR A 20 -2.81 -14.52 4.30
C TYR A 20 -1.99 -14.62 5.59
N PHE A 21 -0.90 -15.41 5.58
CA PHE A 21 0.02 -15.52 6.71
C PHE A 21 0.69 -14.19 7.03
N PHE A 22 1.14 -13.46 6.01
CA PHE A 22 1.77 -12.16 6.20
C PHE A 22 0.80 -11.18 6.87
N TYR A 23 -0.41 -11.02 6.35
CA TYR A 23 -1.38 -10.08 6.94
C TYR A 23 -1.72 -10.48 8.38
N PHE A 24 -2.02 -11.75 8.63
CA PHE A 24 -2.27 -12.25 9.98
C PHE A 24 -1.13 -11.93 10.95
N GLY A 25 0.13 -12.08 10.52
CA GLY A 25 1.30 -11.67 11.29
C GLY A 25 1.36 -10.16 11.58
N VAL A 26 0.91 -9.31 10.64
CA VAL A 26 0.88 -7.85 10.84
C VAL A 26 -0.08 -7.50 11.98
N GLN A 27 -1.27 -8.13 12.03
CA GLN A 27 -2.19 -7.89 13.13
C GLN A 27 -1.62 -8.38 14.47
N LEU A 28 -1.01 -9.57 14.50
CA LEU A 28 -0.39 -10.09 15.72
C LEU A 28 0.76 -9.21 16.22
N THR A 29 1.58 -8.68 15.32
CA THR A 29 2.69 -7.80 15.72
C THR A 29 2.18 -6.46 16.26
N ILE A 30 1.14 -5.88 15.67
CA ILE A 30 0.52 -4.66 16.21
C ILE A 30 -0.04 -4.94 17.61
N LEU A 31 -0.74 -6.06 17.80
CA LEU A 31 -1.25 -6.47 19.11
C LEU A 31 -0.13 -6.74 20.13
N ALA A 32 0.98 -7.35 19.70
CA ALA A 32 2.13 -7.60 20.55
C ALA A 32 2.88 -6.32 20.97
N ASN A 33 2.74 -5.23 20.21
CA ASN A 33 3.26 -3.91 20.58
C ASN A 33 2.26 -3.12 21.46
N ALA A 34 1.02 -3.60 21.62
CA ALA A 34 0.08 -2.94 22.51
C ALA A 34 0.50 -3.15 23.98
N PRO A 35 0.48 -2.11 24.82
CA PRO A 35 0.81 -2.24 26.23
C PRO A 35 -0.14 -3.24 26.90
N ILE A 36 0.42 -4.30 27.49
CA ILE A 36 -0.34 -5.27 28.27
C ILE A 36 -0.85 -4.53 29.51
N SER A 37 -2.17 -4.31 29.62
CA SER A 37 -2.77 -3.75 30.84
C SER A 37 -2.64 -4.77 31.96
N SER A 38 -1.64 -4.58 32.83
CA SER A 38 -1.37 -5.43 34.00
C SER A 38 -2.37 -5.24 35.15
N GLY A 39 -3.51 -4.56 34.95
CA GLY A 39 -4.49 -4.27 36.00
C GLY A 39 -5.93 -4.24 35.49
N SER A 40 -6.90 -4.46 36.38
CA SER A 40 -8.35 -4.48 36.14
C SER A 40 -8.99 -3.12 35.82
N THR A 41 -8.18 -2.10 35.54
CA THR A 41 -8.65 -0.74 35.25
C THR A 41 -8.48 -0.45 33.76
N LEU A 42 -9.57 -0.02 33.10
CA LEU A 42 -9.52 0.40 31.71
C LEU A 42 -8.58 1.61 31.58
N PRO A 43 -7.68 1.62 30.59
CA PRO A 43 -6.80 2.77 30.36
C PRO A 43 -7.66 4.01 30.07
N ARG A 44 -7.47 5.07 30.87
CA ARG A 44 -8.17 6.34 30.69
C ARG A 44 -7.48 7.11 29.55
N PHE A 45 -8.17 7.27 28.44
CA PHE A 45 -7.66 8.06 27.31
C PHE A 45 -7.50 9.54 27.73
N SER A 46 -6.26 10.04 27.72
CA SER A 46 -5.97 11.46 27.94
C SER A 46 -5.40 12.09 26.67
N LEU A 47 -5.85 13.31 26.35
CA LEU A 47 -5.31 14.07 25.22
C LEU A 47 -3.83 14.48 25.43
N THR A 48 -3.34 14.43 26.66
CA THR A 48 -1.93 14.68 26.99
C THR A 48 -0.99 13.58 26.51
N ASP A 49 -1.52 12.40 26.20
CA ASP A 49 -0.73 11.25 25.72
C ASP A 49 -0.42 11.37 24.21
N ILE A 50 -1.04 12.32 23.52
CA ILE A 50 -0.82 12.60 22.11
C ILE A 50 0.46 13.44 21.95
N SER A 51 1.56 12.76 21.68
CA SER A 51 2.82 13.37 21.25
C SER A 51 2.85 13.74 19.75
N ALA A 52 3.79 14.61 19.36
CA ALA A 52 3.97 15.09 17.99
C ALA A 52 4.20 13.97 16.96
N HIS A 53 4.86 12.87 17.35
CA HIS A 53 5.07 11.74 16.45
C HIS A 53 3.75 11.06 16.03
N HIS A 54 2.75 10.99 16.92
CA HIS A 54 1.43 10.48 16.57
C HIS A 54 0.73 11.38 15.53
N VAL A 55 0.86 12.71 15.67
CA VAL A 55 0.27 13.67 14.73
C VAL A 55 0.93 13.55 13.36
N ILE A 56 2.28 13.53 13.33
CA ILE A 56 3.05 13.40 12.08
C ILE A 56 2.74 12.05 11.42
N GLY A 57 2.80 10.95 12.18
CA GLY A 57 2.50 9.62 11.68
C GLY A 57 1.09 9.52 11.12
N THR A 58 0.09 10.07 11.82
CA THR A 58 -1.30 10.08 11.34
C THR A 58 -1.45 10.91 10.07
N ALA A 59 -0.80 12.08 9.97
CA ALA A 59 -0.85 12.90 8.77
C ALA A 59 -0.26 12.19 7.55
N VAL A 60 0.90 11.54 7.72
CA VAL A 60 1.54 10.73 6.65
C VAL A 60 0.66 9.54 6.28
N PHE A 61 0.05 8.87 7.26
CA PHE A 61 -0.87 7.76 7.02
C PHE A 61 -2.07 8.20 6.17
N LEU A 62 -2.72 9.32 6.52
CA LEU A 62 -3.87 9.84 5.78
C LEU A 62 -3.51 10.22 4.35
N TRP A 63 -2.36 10.88 4.15
CA TRP A 63 -1.85 11.18 2.82
C TRP A 63 -1.60 9.92 1.99
N ALA A 64 -0.92 8.92 2.57
CA ALA A 64 -0.61 7.67 1.90
C ALA A 64 -1.88 6.88 1.56
N PHE A 65 -2.82 6.81 2.51
CA PHE A 65 -4.13 6.19 2.29
C PHE A 65 -4.90 6.86 1.15
N TYR A 66 -4.89 8.19 1.09
CA TYR A 66 -5.50 8.94 -0.01
C TYR A 66 -4.85 8.58 -1.36
N VAL A 67 -3.52 8.56 -1.44
CA VAL A 67 -2.80 8.19 -2.67
C VAL A 67 -3.13 6.76 -3.09
N GLN A 68 -3.18 5.81 -2.15
CA GLN A 68 -3.53 4.43 -2.43
C GLN A 68 -4.98 4.30 -2.94
N PHE A 69 -5.90 5.03 -2.33
CA PHE A 69 -7.32 5.03 -2.71
C PHE A 69 -7.54 5.66 -4.09
N ASP A 70 -6.99 6.85 -4.35
CA ASP A 70 -7.02 7.50 -5.67
C ASP A 70 -6.43 6.58 -6.74
N SER A 71 -5.31 5.91 -6.43
CA SER A 71 -4.67 4.97 -7.35
C SER A 71 -5.59 3.80 -7.72
N HIS A 72 -6.28 3.21 -6.74
CA HIS A 72 -7.22 2.12 -6.99
C HIS A 72 -8.46 2.57 -7.77
N ILE A 73 -8.99 3.76 -7.47
CA ILE A 73 -10.12 4.32 -8.23
C ILE A 73 -9.72 4.50 -9.69
N ARG A 74 -8.56 5.09 -9.97
CA ARG A 74 -8.08 5.29 -11.33
C ARG A 74 -7.88 3.98 -12.07
N MET A 75 -7.26 2.98 -11.43
CA MET A 75 -7.10 1.66 -12.06
C MET A 75 -8.45 0.98 -12.32
N ALA A 76 -9.43 1.16 -11.43
CA ALA A 76 -10.77 0.62 -11.64
C ALA A 76 -11.54 1.37 -12.75
N SER A 77 -11.40 2.70 -12.83
CA SER A 77 -12.08 3.51 -13.85
C SER A 77 -11.58 3.20 -15.26
N LEU A 78 -10.32 2.76 -15.43
CA LEU A 78 -9.81 2.29 -16.72
C LEU A 78 -10.56 1.09 -17.30
N ARG A 79 -11.28 0.34 -16.46
CA ARG A 79 -12.06 -0.84 -16.84
C ARG A 79 -13.56 -0.56 -16.90
N LYS A 80 -14.01 0.62 -16.50
CA LYS A 80 -15.43 1.00 -16.39
C LYS A 80 -15.79 2.12 -17.37
N ASP A 81 -17.04 2.19 -17.81
CA ASP A 81 -17.57 3.34 -18.55
C ASP A 81 -18.06 4.46 -17.60
N ASN A 82 -18.55 5.55 -18.18
CA ASN A 82 -19.14 6.69 -17.44
C ASN A 82 -20.40 6.33 -16.65
N LYS A 83 -21.00 5.15 -16.90
CA LYS A 83 -22.16 4.61 -16.18
C LYS A 83 -21.73 3.58 -15.12
N GLY A 84 -20.43 3.30 -14.98
CA GLY A 84 -19.87 2.37 -14.01
C GLY A 84 -19.84 0.90 -14.46
N ASN A 85 -20.24 0.60 -15.70
CA ASN A 85 -20.27 -0.76 -16.22
C ASN A 85 -18.88 -1.20 -16.68
N VAL A 86 -18.50 -2.46 -16.42
CA VAL A 86 -17.20 -3.00 -16.86
C VAL A 86 -17.22 -3.18 -18.38
N VAL A 87 -16.40 -2.41 -19.08
CA VAL A 87 -16.32 -2.40 -20.56
C VAL A 87 -15.12 -3.15 -21.10
N THR A 88 -14.05 -3.28 -20.31
CA THR A 88 -12.83 -3.97 -20.74
C THR A 88 -12.09 -4.57 -19.57
N LEU A 89 -11.47 -5.73 -19.80
CA LEU A 89 -10.53 -6.38 -18.89
C LEU A 89 -9.09 -6.22 -19.35
N ASN A 90 -8.86 -5.57 -20.49
CA ASN A 90 -7.53 -5.35 -21.04
C ASN A 90 -6.74 -4.37 -20.17
N HIS A 91 -5.42 -4.56 -20.15
CA HIS A 91 -4.53 -3.62 -19.49
C HIS A 91 -4.43 -2.35 -20.32
N THR A 92 -4.50 -1.21 -19.63
CA THR A 92 -4.31 0.12 -20.20
C THR A 92 -3.36 0.89 -19.31
N ILE A 93 -2.73 1.93 -19.85
CA ILE A 93 -1.76 2.73 -19.11
C ILE A 93 -2.53 3.70 -18.20
N PRO A 94 -2.42 3.59 -16.86
CA PRO A 94 -3.05 4.55 -15.95
C PRO A 94 -2.44 5.94 -16.13
N GLN A 95 -3.30 6.96 -16.08
CA GLN A 95 -2.94 8.37 -16.24
C GLN A 95 -3.53 9.23 -15.12
N GLY A 96 -2.84 10.34 -14.82
CA GLY A 96 -3.26 11.31 -13.81
C GLY A 96 -2.89 10.95 -12.36
N GLY A 97 -2.95 11.95 -11.47
CA GLY A 97 -2.52 11.80 -10.08
C GLY A 97 -1.05 11.38 -9.98
N MET A 98 -0.73 10.53 -9.02
CA MET A 98 0.64 10.03 -8.82
C MET A 98 1.13 9.11 -9.95
N PHE A 99 0.24 8.60 -10.82
CA PHE A 99 0.65 7.84 -12.01
C PHE A 99 1.43 8.69 -13.01
N ALA A 100 1.39 10.02 -12.93
CA ALA A 100 2.24 10.88 -13.74
C ALA A 100 3.73 10.69 -13.41
N TYR A 101 4.07 10.35 -12.17
CA TYR A 101 5.46 10.26 -11.71
C TYR A 101 5.95 8.82 -11.59
N VAL A 102 5.09 7.92 -11.11
CA VAL A 102 5.44 6.53 -10.82
C VAL A 102 4.44 5.56 -11.44
N SER A 103 4.92 4.36 -11.73
CA SER A 103 4.14 3.30 -12.39
C SER A 103 3.16 2.66 -11.41
N CYS A 104 3.61 2.46 -10.17
CA CYS A 104 2.87 1.79 -9.13
C CYS A 104 2.75 2.68 -7.87
N PRO A 105 1.98 3.79 -7.94
CA PRO A 105 1.79 4.70 -6.80
C PRO A 105 1.09 4.05 -5.60
N HIS A 106 0.29 3.01 -5.83
CA HIS A 106 -0.35 2.25 -4.75
C HIS A 106 0.66 1.47 -3.91
N TYR A 107 1.72 0.91 -4.53
CA TYR A 107 2.81 0.26 -3.79
C TYR A 107 3.66 1.26 -3.02
N MET A 108 3.93 2.43 -3.62
CA MET A 108 4.59 3.54 -2.91
C MET A 108 3.81 3.98 -1.67
N ALA A 109 2.49 4.15 -1.84
CA ALA A 109 1.60 4.50 -0.73
C ALA A 109 1.61 3.43 0.36
N GLU A 110 1.66 2.15 -0.02
CA GLU A 110 1.74 1.06 0.95
C GLU A 110 3.04 1.12 1.77
N LEU A 111 4.20 1.34 1.13
CA LEU A 111 5.47 1.59 1.84
C LEU A 111 5.30 2.72 2.88
N ALA A 112 4.70 3.84 2.47
CA ALA A 112 4.47 5.00 3.33
C ALA A 112 3.50 4.71 4.49
N ILE A 113 2.49 3.87 4.29
CA ILE A 113 1.56 3.42 5.35
C ILE A 113 2.32 2.65 6.43
N TYR A 114 3.17 1.70 6.06
CA TYR A 114 3.97 0.95 7.05
C TYR A 114 4.98 1.86 7.77
N CYS A 115 5.61 2.80 7.06
CA CYS A 115 6.43 3.85 7.72
C CYS A 115 5.62 4.64 8.75
N ALA A 116 4.44 5.12 8.35
CA ALA A 116 3.58 5.93 9.20
C ALA A 116 3.13 5.17 10.45
N LEU A 117 2.75 3.90 10.30
CA LEU A 117 2.41 3.04 11.44
C LEU A 117 3.60 2.85 12.38
N SER A 118 4.81 2.70 11.85
CA SER A 118 6.04 2.62 12.66
C SER A 118 6.25 3.89 13.47
N VAL A 119 6.01 5.06 12.87
CA VAL A 119 6.11 6.36 13.54
C VAL A 119 5.04 6.52 14.61
N VAL A 120 3.79 6.09 14.36
CA VAL A 120 2.70 6.16 15.35
C VAL A 120 2.95 5.22 16.53
N VAL A 121 3.50 4.03 16.29
CA VAL A 121 3.85 3.06 17.36
C VAL A 121 5.05 3.53 18.17
N GLY A 122 5.96 4.32 17.58
CA GLY A 122 7.11 4.94 18.25
C GLY A 122 8.27 3.98 18.55
N GLN A 123 8.00 2.78 19.07
CA GLN A 123 9.01 1.75 19.37
C GLN A 123 8.57 0.36 18.87
N PRO A 124 8.55 0.12 17.56
CA PRO A 124 8.17 -1.18 17.02
C PRO A 124 9.20 -2.27 17.37
N ASN A 125 8.70 -3.43 17.81
CA ASN A 125 9.48 -4.64 18.06
C ASN A 125 10.27 -5.11 16.81
N THR A 126 11.35 -5.86 16.98
CA THR A 126 12.19 -6.44 15.91
C THR A 126 11.36 -7.18 14.86
N THR A 127 10.31 -7.89 15.27
CA THR A 127 9.41 -8.59 14.34
C THR A 127 8.74 -7.63 13.35
N TRP A 128 8.33 -6.44 13.79
CA TRP A 128 7.74 -5.44 12.91
C TRP A 128 8.74 -4.96 11.85
N TRP A 129 9.99 -4.71 12.23
CA TRP A 129 11.05 -4.32 11.28
C TRP A 129 11.31 -5.39 10.23
N LEU A 130 11.31 -6.68 10.62
CA LEU A 130 11.47 -7.80 9.67
C LEU A 130 10.28 -7.88 8.70
N MET A 131 9.05 -7.71 9.19
CA MET A 131 7.85 -7.70 8.34
C MET A 131 7.85 -6.51 7.38
N MET A 132 8.26 -5.33 7.85
CA MET A 132 8.36 -4.14 7.02
C MET A 132 9.43 -4.31 5.94
N ALA A 133 10.60 -4.86 6.27
CA ALA A 133 11.67 -5.15 5.31
C ALA A 133 11.24 -6.16 4.24
N TRP A 134 10.50 -7.21 4.65
CA TRP A 134 9.87 -8.14 3.72
C TRP A 134 8.88 -7.44 2.78
N ASN A 135 7.95 -6.66 3.34
CA ASN A 135 6.95 -5.94 2.57
C ASN A 135 7.58 -4.99 1.56
N TRP A 136 8.55 -4.17 1.99
CA TRP A 136 9.23 -3.23 1.11
C TRP A 136 9.98 -3.95 -0.01
N SER A 137 10.74 -4.99 0.31
CA SER A 137 11.44 -5.79 -0.69
C SER A 137 10.47 -6.38 -1.72
N ASN A 138 9.36 -6.96 -1.27
CA ASN A 138 8.34 -7.54 -2.14
C ASN A 138 7.69 -6.48 -3.04
N GLN A 139 7.25 -5.36 -2.47
CA GLN A 139 6.57 -4.31 -3.23
C GLN A 139 7.50 -3.60 -4.21
N VAL A 140 8.76 -3.37 -3.84
CA VAL A 140 9.77 -2.83 -4.75
C VAL A 140 9.99 -3.81 -5.91
N ALA A 141 10.19 -5.11 -5.65
CA ALA A 141 10.37 -6.10 -6.71
C ALA A 141 9.16 -6.18 -7.66
N VAL A 142 7.93 -6.28 -7.13
CA VAL A 142 6.71 -6.34 -7.94
C VAL A 142 6.50 -5.05 -8.74
N SER A 143 6.85 -3.89 -8.18
CA SER A 143 6.77 -2.62 -8.89
C SER A 143 7.72 -2.56 -10.09
N PHE A 144 8.93 -3.12 -9.97
CA PHE A 144 9.89 -3.21 -11.07
C PHE A 144 9.41 -4.14 -12.18
N PHE A 145 8.92 -5.33 -11.83
CA PHE A 145 8.36 -6.24 -12.83
C PHE A 145 7.18 -5.60 -13.55
N SER A 146 6.30 -4.91 -12.81
CA SER A 146 5.17 -4.19 -13.38
C SER A 146 5.63 -3.06 -14.32
N HIS A 147 6.62 -2.27 -13.91
CA HIS A 147 7.17 -1.18 -14.72
C HIS A 147 7.81 -1.70 -16.02
N ASN A 148 8.62 -2.76 -15.93
CA ASN A 148 9.24 -3.38 -17.12
C ASN A 148 8.18 -3.97 -18.04
N TRP A 149 7.19 -4.67 -17.48
CA TRP A 149 6.07 -5.20 -18.24
C TRP A 149 5.33 -4.08 -18.99
N TYR A 150 5.06 -2.93 -18.35
CA TYR A 150 4.45 -1.79 -19.03
C TYR A 150 5.33 -1.25 -20.18
N ARG A 151 6.64 -1.18 -19.99
CA ARG A 151 7.58 -0.70 -21.03
C ARG A 151 7.66 -1.63 -22.24
N GLU A 152 7.56 -2.94 -22.01
CA GLU A 152 7.62 -3.95 -23.07
C GLU A 152 6.29 -4.06 -23.84
N ASN A 153 5.16 -3.92 -23.14
CA ASN A 153 3.83 -4.13 -23.73
C ASN A 153 3.23 -2.86 -24.33
N PHE A 154 3.68 -1.67 -23.92
CA PHE A 154 3.13 -0.40 -24.39
C PHE A 154 4.22 0.50 -25.00
N PRO A 155 4.31 0.59 -26.34
CA PRO A 155 5.25 1.48 -27.02
C PRO A 155 5.07 2.97 -26.66
N SER A 156 3.85 3.37 -26.30
CA SER A 156 3.48 4.73 -25.86
C SER A 156 3.73 4.99 -24.37
N TYR A 157 4.37 4.07 -23.65
CA TYR A 157 4.60 4.21 -22.22
C TYR A 157 5.54 5.39 -21.88
N PRO A 158 5.18 6.28 -20.93
CA PRO A 158 6.00 7.45 -20.62
C PRO A 158 7.35 7.07 -20.00
N LYS A 159 8.45 7.40 -20.71
CA LYS A 159 9.83 7.07 -20.28
C LYS A 159 10.31 7.78 -19.01
N HIS A 160 9.66 8.88 -18.62
CA HIS A 160 10.03 9.63 -17.42
C HIS A 160 9.47 9.00 -16.13
N ARG A 161 8.50 8.10 -16.23
CA ARG A 161 7.92 7.42 -15.06
C ARG A 161 8.95 6.50 -14.41
N LYS A 162 8.91 6.47 -13.10
CA LYS A 162 9.70 5.56 -12.25
C LYS A 162 8.86 4.38 -11.79
N ALA A 163 9.45 3.32 -11.26
CA ALA A 163 8.71 2.12 -10.85
C ALA A 163 7.83 2.39 -9.62
N ILE A 164 8.40 2.98 -8.56
CA ILE A 164 7.78 3.13 -7.24
C ILE A 164 8.17 4.40 -6.49
N ILE A 165 9.43 4.84 -6.51
CA ILE A 165 9.86 6.06 -5.82
C ILE A 165 10.05 7.18 -6.87
N PRO A 166 9.31 8.29 -6.75
CA PRO A 166 9.45 9.41 -7.67
C PRO A 166 10.91 9.86 -7.75
N PHE A 167 11.40 10.07 -8.97
CA PHE A 167 12.75 10.57 -9.28
C PHE A 167 13.93 9.65 -8.92
N VAL A 168 13.73 8.57 -8.15
CA VAL A 168 14.79 7.64 -7.77
C VAL A 168 14.65 6.31 -8.50
N LEU A 169 13.50 5.64 -8.34
CA LEU A 169 13.35 4.22 -8.63
C LEU A 169 12.05 3.88 -9.34
#